data_AF-A0A4R6HYN2-F1
#
_entry.id   AF-A0A4R6HYN2-F1
#
_cell.length_a   1.000
_cell.length_b   1.000
_cell.length_c   1.000
_cell.angle_alpha   90.00
_cell.angle_beta   90.00
_cell.angle_gamma   90.00
#
_symmetry.space_group_name_H-M   'P 1'
#
loop_
_entity.id
_entity.type
_entity.pdbx_description
1 polymer ?
#
loop_
_entity_poly.entity_id
_entity_poly.type
_entity_poly.pdbx_seq_one_letter_code
_entity_poly.pdbx_strand_id
1 'polypeptide(L)' 'MSQRLLGEILGLSPVHVNRTLKALEEDRVLKKRNAHIEIFDLPRLIRESAFDAEYLNDDLNGLKARLARL' A
#
# COMPACT_ATOMS: atom_id res chain seq x y z
N MET A 1 0.61 3.76 15.06
CA MET A 1 0.70 4.84 14.05
C MET A 1 -0.57 5.69 14.04
N SER A 2 -0.49 7.02 13.95
CA SER A 2 -1.67 7.91 13.92
C SER A 2 -2.12 8.21 12.48
N GLN A 3 -3.41 8.47 12.27
CA GLN A 3 -3.93 8.82 10.93
C GLN A 3 -3.36 10.16 10.40
N ARG A 4 -3.00 11.08 11.31
CA ARG A 4 -2.33 12.34 10.95
C ARG A 4 -0.96 12.07 10.33
N LEU A 5 -0.17 11.21 10.97
CA LEU A 5 1.16 10.84 10.46
C LEU A 5 1.07 10.13 9.10
N LEU A 6 0.08 9.26 8.91
CA LEU A 6 -0.17 8.65 7.59
C LEU A 6 -0.53 9.69 6.53
N GLY A 7 -1.35 10.70 6.88
CA GLY A 7 -1.67 11.80 5.98
C GLY A 7 -0.44 12.62 5.60
N GLU A 8 0.40 12.95 6.58
CA GLU A 8 1.66 13.68 6.37
C GLU A 8 2.63 12.92 5.46
N ILE A 9 2.83 11.61 5.70
CA ILE A 9 3.73 10.77 4.90
C ILE A 9 3.23 10.60 3.46
N LEU A 10 1.92 10.45 3.27
CA LEU A 10 1.32 10.15 1.97
C LEU A 10 0.89 11.40 1.20
N GLY A 11 1.05 12.60 1.77
CA GLY A 11 0.52 13.84 1.18
C GLY A 11 -1.02 13.87 1.10
N LEU A 12 -1.70 13.06 1.90
CA LEU A 12 -3.16 12.93 1.92
C LEU A 12 -3.76 13.64 3.13
N SER A 13 -4.97 14.18 2.98
CA SER A 13 -5.66 14.70 4.17
C SER A 13 -6.04 13.54 5.12
N PRO A 14 -6.06 13.77 6.45
CA PRO A 14 -6.46 12.74 7.41
C PRO A 14 -7.86 12.14 7.14
N VAL A 15 -8.75 12.92 6.54
CA VAL A 15 -10.09 12.48 6.14
C VAL A 15 -10.02 11.46 4.98
N HIS A 16 -9.15 11.68 3.99
CA HIS A 16 -8.95 10.71 2.92
C HIS A 16 -8.35 9.40 3.45
N VAL A 17 -7.35 9.49 4.33
CA VAL A 17 -6.79 8.30 5.01
C VAL A 17 -7.85 7.53 5.78
N ASN A 18 -8.73 8.23 6.51
CA ASN A 18 -9.81 7.59 7.25
C ASN A 18 -10.81 6.89 6.31
N ARG A 19 -11.23 7.55 5.23
CA ARG A 19 -12.17 6.99 4.25
C ARG A 19 -11.63 5.72 3.58
N THR A 20 -10.36 5.73 3.16
CA THR A 20 -9.72 4.55 2.55
C THR A 20 -9.63 3.39 3.53
N LEU A 21 -9.15 3.63 4.75
CA LEU A 21 -9.06 2.57 5.77
C LEU A 21 -10.43 2.02 6.15
N LYS A 22 -11.47 2.86 6.16
CA LYS A 22 -12.83 2.44 6.48
C LYS A 22 -13.42 1.56 5.37
N ALA A 23 -13.20 1.91 4.10
CA ALA A 23 -13.63 1.07 2.97
C ALA A 23 -12.98 -0.33 3.04
N LEU A 24 -11.66 -0.39 3.28
CA LEU A 24 -10.93 -1.66 3.42
C LEU A 24 -11.40 -2.49 4.64
N GLU A 25 -11.86 -1.85 5.71
CA GLU A 25 -12.43 -2.52 6.88
C GLU A 25 -13.85 -3.05 6.61
N GLU A 26 -14.69 -2.28 5.91
CA GLU A 26 -16.02 -2.70 5.42
C GLU A 26 -15.90 -3.90 4.47
N ASP A 27 -14.86 -3.91 3.63
CA ASP A 27 -14.52 -5.00 2.72
C ASP A 27 -13.85 -6.19 3.40
N ARG A 28 -13.60 -6.13 4.72
CA ARG A 28 -12.92 -7.17 5.52
C ARG A 28 -11.49 -7.49 5.06
N VAL A 29 -10.82 -6.55 4.40
CA VAL A 29 -9.42 -6.69 3.97
C VAL A 29 -8.47 -6.49 5.14
N LEU A 30 -8.81 -5.57 6.04
CA LEU A 30 -8.04 -5.25 7.24
C LEU A 30 -8.95 -4.94 8.43
N LYS A 31 -8.36 -4.85 9.62
CA LYS A 31 -8.98 -4.26 10.81
C LYS A 31 -8.06 -3.25 11.44
N LYS A 32 -8.62 -2.13 11.87
CA LYS A 32 -7.89 -1.15 12.65
C LYS A 32 -8.10 -1.40 14.14
N ARG A 33 -7.00 -1.49 14.88
CA ARG A 33 -6.96 -1.44 16.34
C ARG A 33 -6.15 -0.23 16.79
N ASN A 34 -6.24 0.16 18.05
CA ASN A 34 -5.53 1.33 18.56
C ASN A 34 -4.04 1.30 18.14
N ALA A 35 -3.67 2.26 17.28
CA ALA A 35 -2.34 2.39 16.68
C ALA A 35 -1.82 1.20 15.86
N HIS A 36 -2.64 0.18 15.57
CA HIS A 36 -2.26 -1.06 14.88
C HIS A 36 -3.21 -1.35 13.70
N ILE A 37 -2.68 -1.88 12.61
CA ILE A 37 -3.46 -2.34 11.46
C ILE A 37 -3.12 -3.81 11.26
N GLU A 38 -4.16 -4.65 11.25
CA GLU A 38 -4.05 -6.07 10.98
C GLU A 38 -4.64 -6.35 9.60
N ILE A 39 -3.86 -6.95 8.71
CA ILE A 39 -4.27 -7.26 7.33
C ILE A 39 -4.63 -8.74 7.28
N PHE A 40 -5.87 -9.06 6.94
CA PHE A 40 -6.33 -10.45 6.87
C PHE A 40 -6.22 -11.02 5.45
N ASP A 41 -6.31 -10.16 4.45
CA ASP A 41 -6.28 -10.55 3.03
C ASP A 41 -5.28 -9.67 2.26
N LEU A 42 -3.99 -9.97 2.44
CA LEU A 42 -2.90 -9.28 1.75
C LEU A 42 -3.02 -9.37 0.21
N PRO A 43 -3.36 -10.53 -0.40
CA PRO A 43 -3.56 -10.60 -1.85
C PRO A 43 -4.67 -9.66 -2.35
N ARG A 44 -5.78 -9.54 -1.62
CA ARG A 44 -6.86 -8.62 -1.98
C ARG A 44 -6.46 -7.17 -1.80
N LEU A 45 -5.75 -6.86 -0.73
CA LEU A 45 -5.22 -5.52 -0.51
C LEU A 45 -4.37 -5.05 -1.70
N ILE A 46 -3.46 -5.91 -2.20
CA ILE A 46 -2.61 -5.63 -3.37
C ILE A 46 -3.44 -5.32 -4.61
N ARG A 47 -4.47 -6.13 -4.89
CA ARG A 47 -5.36 -5.94 -6.05
C ARG A 47 -6.14 -4.63 -5.95
N GLU A 48 -6.70 -4.32 -4.78
CA GLU A 48 -7.51 -3.11 -4.57
C GLU A 48 -6.68 -1.83 -4.56
N SER A 49 -5.42 -1.89 -4.09
CA SER A 49 -4.51 -0.76 -4.14
C SER A 49 -3.93 -0.47 -5.53
N ALA A 50 -4.26 -1.30 -6.54
CA ALA A 50 -3.60 -1.31 -7.84
C ALA A 50 -2.06 -1.30 -7.67
N PHE A 51 -1.58 -2.02 -6.66
CA PHE A 51 -0.18 -1.99 -6.28
C PHE A 51 0.65 -2.70 -7.34
N ASP A 52 1.60 -1.97 -7.91
CA ASP A 52 2.60 -2.52 -8.81
C ASP A 52 3.88 -2.78 -8.03
N ALA A 53 4.27 -4.06 -7.93
CA ALA A 53 5.50 -4.46 -7.25
C ALA A 53 6.75 -3.92 -7.95
N GLU A 54 6.66 -3.56 -9.23
CA GLU A 54 7.74 -2.91 -9.97
C GLU A 54 8.15 -1.56 -9.34
N TYR A 55 7.23 -0.89 -8.62
CA TYR A 55 7.53 0.34 -7.88
C TYR A 55 8.47 0.13 -6.67
N LEU A 56 8.48 -1.07 -6.08
CA LEU A 56 9.42 -1.44 -5.00
C LEU A 56 10.70 -2.11 -5.53
N ASN A 57 10.68 -2.58 -6.77
CA ASN A 57 11.85 -3.14 -7.42
C ASN A 57 12.75 -1.99 -7.89
N ASP A 58 13.75 -1.66 -7.08
CA ASP A 58 14.94 -0.89 -7.49
C ASP A 58 15.87 -1.75 -8.37
N ASP A 59 15.26 -2.62 -9.17
CA ASP A 59 15.92 -3.80 -9.66
C ASP A 59 16.58 -3.49 -11.00
N LEU A 60 17.91 -3.36 -10.91
CA LEU A 60 18.83 -3.46 -12.03
C LEU A 60 18.58 -4.68 -12.93
N ASN A 61 17.69 -5.62 -12.58
CA ASN A 61 17.25 -6.70 -13.48
C ASN A 61 16.69 -6.20 -14.82
N GLY A 62 15.98 -5.06 -14.86
CA GLY A 62 15.58 -4.45 -16.14
C GLY A 62 16.79 -4.00 -16.98
N LEU A 63 17.83 -3.47 -16.34
CA LEU A 63 19.09 -3.09 -16.97
C LEU A 63 19.92 -4.32 -17.38
N LYS A 64 20.04 -5.33 -16.53
CA LYS A 64 20.74 -6.60 -16.81
C LYS A 64 20.12 -7.33 -18.00
N ALA A 65 18.79 -7.37 -18.10
CA ALA A 65 18.08 -7.96 -19.23
C ALA A 65 18.33 -7.20 -20.56
N ARG A 66 18.53 -5.88 -20.50
CA ARG A 66 18.92 -5.05 -21.66
C ARG A 66 20.39 -5.25 -22.05
N LEU A 67 21.28 -5.32 -21.08
CA LEU A 67 22.72 -5.54 -21.32
C LEU A 67 23.01 -6.96 -21.83
N ALA A 68 22.24 -7.98 -21.43
CA ALA A 68 22.38 -9.34 -21.93
C ALA A 68 21.90 -9.56 -23.37
N ARG A 69 21.31 -8.53 -24.01
CA ARG A 69 20.87 -8.55 -25.43
C ARG A 69 21.79 -7.75 -26.36
N LEU A 70 22.86 -7.15 -25.82
CA LEU A 70 23.96 -6.51 -26.58
C LEU A 70 25.13 -7.49 -26.68
#